data_AF-A0A956N6R4-F1
#
_entry.id   AF-A0A956N6R4-F1
#
_cell.length_a   1.000
_cell.length_b   1.000
_cell.length_c   1.000
_cell.angle_alpha   90.00
_cell.angle_beta   90.00
_cell.angle_gamma   90.00
#
_symmetry.space_group_name_H-M   'P 1'
#
loop_
_entity.id
_entity.type
_entity.pdbx_description
1 polymer ?
#
loop_
_entity_poly.entity_id
_entity_poly.type
_entity_poly.pdbx_seq_one_letter_code
_entity_poly.pdbx_strand_id
1 'polypeptide(L)' 'VLPRVDGHVQPLLSFWEAGAAEWLIRQAPRAGEGPRALADRADCATPDVPAAIASAWQDYDTPEELARRATRRC' A
#
# COMPACT_ATOMS: atom_id res chain seq x y z
N VAL A 1 1.99 9.55 3.33
CA VAL A 1 3.14 8.70 2.96
C VAL A 1 2.60 7.39 2.42
N LEU A 2 2.97 7.04 1.18
CA LEU A 2 2.48 5.89 0.43
C LEU A 2 3.65 4.93 0.13
N PRO A 3 4.02 4.04 1.04
CA PRO A 3 5.23 3.22 0.92
C PRO A 3 5.18 2.27 -0.30
N ARG A 4 6.37 1.88 -0.78
CA ARG A 4 6.55 0.88 -1.84
C ARG A 4 7.02 -0.46 -1.30
N VAL A 5 6.43 -1.53 -1.80
CA VAL A 5 6.83 -2.93 -1.60
C VAL A 5 6.97 -3.56 -2.97
N ASP A 6 8.12 -4.15 -3.25
CA ASP A 6 8.43 -4.78 -4.55
C ASP A 6 8.14 -3.85 -5.76
N GLY A 7 8.43 -2.56 -5.62
CA GLY A 7 8.19 -1.54 -6.66
C GLY A 7 6.74 -1.04 -6.76
N HIS A 8 5.81 -1.62 -5.99
CA HIS A 8 4.40 -1.25 -5.99
C HIS A 8 4.03 -0.39 -4.77
N VAL A 9 3.31 0.70 -5.01
CA VAL A 9 2.81 1.58 -3.96
C VAL A 9 1.66 0.91 -3.21
N GLN A 10 1.64 1.07 -1.89
CA GLN A 10 0.71 0.45 -0.95
C GLN A 10 -0.25 1.47 -0.32
N PRO A 11 -1.27 1.95 -1.05
CA PRO A 11 -2.12 3.06 -0.61
C PRO A 11 -3.02 2.73 0.60
N LEU A 12 -3.30 1.44 0.83
CA LEU A 12 -4.12 0.98 1.97
C LEU A 12 -3.32 0.79 3.26
N LEU A 13 -2.01 0.57 3.14
CA LEU A 13 -1.06 0.48 4.25
C LEU A 13 -0.20 1.75 4.24
N SER A 14 -0.84 2.88 4.56
CA SER A 14 -0.26 4.21 4.39
C SER A 14 -0.56 5.12 5.58
N PHE A 15 0.29 6.12 5.76
CA PHE A 15 0.04 7.19 6.71
C PHE A 15 -0.64 8.38 6.02
N TRP A 16 -1.76 8.82 6.60
CA TRP A 16 -2.58 9.92 6.11
C TRP A 16 -2.70 11.00 7.19
N GLU A 17 -2.44 12.25 6.82
CA GLU A 17 -2.74 13.39 7.69
C GLU A 17 -4.25 13.65 7.72
N ALA A 18 -4.77 14.20 8.82
CA ALA A 18 -6.19 14.49 8.97
C ALA A 18 -6.75 15.36 7.82
N GLY A 19 -5.95 16.31 7.32
CA GLY A 19 -6.32 17.18 6.20
C GLY A 19 -6.50 16.45 4.85
N ALA A 20 -6.01 15.21 4.72
CA ALA A 20 -6.16 14.44 3.48
C ALA A 20 -7.60 13.95 3.25
N ALA A 21 -8.40 13.82 4.31
CA ALA A 21 -9.76 13.27 4.24
C ALA A 21 -10.68 14.05 3.30
N GLU A 22 -10.72 15.38 3.43
CA GLU A 22 -11.55 16.22 2.56
C GLU A 22 -11.13 16.12 1.10
N TRP A 23 -9.83 16.01 0.84
CA TRP A 23 -9.31 15.88 -0.51
C TRP A 23 -9.72 14.53 -1.12
N LEU A 24 -9.60 13.43 -0.36
CA LEU A 24 -10.01 12.09 -0.79
C LEU A 24 -11.50 12.04 -1.15
N ILE A 25 -12.35 12.67 -0.33
CA ILE A 25 -13.80 12.78 -0.59
C ILE A 25 -14.06 13.52 -1.91
N ARG A 26 -13.31 14.60 -2.20
CA ARG A 26 -13.44 15.35 -3.46
C ARG A 26 -12.98 14.57 -4.69
N GLN A 27 -12.08 13.60 -4.55
CA GLN A 27 -11.62 12.76 -5.65
C GLN A 27 -12.45 11.50 -5.88
N ALA A 28 -13.15 10.99 -4.86
CA ALA A 28 -13.96 9.78 -4.98
C ALA A 28 -14.94 9.77 -6.19
N PRO A 29 -15.58 10.88 -6.61
CA PRO A 29 -16.43 10.90 -7.80
C PRO A 29 -15.67 10.82 -9.14
N ARG A 30 -14.35 11.03 -9.13
CA ARG A 30 -13.47 11.02 -10.31
C ARG A 30 -12.68 9.70 -10.45
N ALA A 31 -13.10 8.65 -9.74
CA ALA A 31 -12.38 7.39 -9.53
C ALA A 31 -12.19 6.48 -10.76
N GLY A 32 -11.97 7.05 -11.96
CA GLY A 32 -11.34 6.30 -13.06
C GLY A 32 -9.85 6.00 -12.76
N GLU A 33 -9.24 6.82 -11.91
CA GLU A 33 -7.87 6.64 -11.44
C GLU A 33 -7.90 5.96 -10.06
N GLY A 34 -7.49 4.69 -10.01
CA GLY A 34 -7.46 3.93 -8.77
C GLY A 34 -6.48 4.51 -7.74
N PRO A 35 -6.48 4.02 -6.49
CA PRO A 35 -5.66 4.54 -5.39
C PRO A 35 -4.15 4.64 -5.66
N ARG A 36 -3.65 3.92 -6.68
CA ARG A 36 -2.25 3.97 -7.11
C ARG A 36 -1.87 5.31 -7.76
N ALA A 37 -2.81 6.03 -8.38
CA ALA A 37 -2.56 7.34 -8.98
C ALA A 37 -2.18 8.42 -7.94
N LEU A 38 -2.43 8.14 -6.65
CA LEU A 38 -2.01 9.00 -5.55
C LEU A 38 -0.48 9.13 -5.46
N ALA A 39 0.27 8.15 -5.97
CA ALA A 39 1.73 8.14 -5.96
C ALA A 39 2.36 9.23 -6.83
N ASP A 40 1.65 9.72 -7.84
CA ASP A 40 2.14 10.72 -8.79
C ASP A 40 1.97 12.16 -8.27
N ARG A 41 1.38 12.33 -7.08
CA ARG A 41 1.19 13.64 -6.47
C ARG A 41 2.48 14.16 -5.84
N ALA A 42 2.77 15.44 -6.06
CA ALA A 42 3.94 16.11 -5.50
C ALA A 42 3.98 16.15 -3.95
N ASP A 43 2.83 16.06 -3.29
CA ASP A 43 2.71 16.07 -1.83
C ASP A 43 2.78 14.66 -1.20
N CYS A 44 2.94 13.61 -2.02
CA CYS A 44 2.99 12.23 -1.56
C CYS A 44 4.42 11.67 -1.56
N ALA A 45 4.98 11.46 -0.37
CA ALA A 45 6.21 10.70 -0.23
C ALA A 45 5.96 9.20 -0.43
N THR A 46 6.80 8.54 -1.24
CA THR A 46 6.71 7.11 -1.60
C THR A 46 7.99 6.34 -1.25
N PRO A 47 8.34 6.19 0.03
CA PRO A 47 9.58 5.52 0.43
C PRO A 47 9.52 4.01 0.21
N ASP A 48 10.67 3.39 -0.02
CA ASP A 48 10.78 1.93 0.02
C ASP A 48 10.69 1.42 1.47
N VAL A 49 10.06 0.26 1.65
CA VAL A 49 9.96 -0.39 2.96
C VAL A 49 11.33 -0.95 3.38
N PRO A 50 11.82 -0.65 4.61
CA PRO A 50 13.07 -1.22 5.11
C PRO A 50 13.05 -2.75 5.16
N ALA A 51 14.15 -3.38 4.73
CA ALA A 51 14.29 -4.85 4.71
C ALA A 51 14.00 -5.51 6.07
N ALA A 52 14.34 -4.83 7.18
CA ALA A 52 14.11 -5.32 8.54
C ALA A 52 12.62 -5.55 8.87
N ILE A 53 11.71 -4.87 8.16
CA ILE A 53 10.26 -5.00 8.36
C ILE A 53 9.54 -5.56 7.13
N ALA A 54 10.25 -5.91 6.05
CA ALA A 54 9.65 -6.31 4.78
C ALA A 54 8.66 -7.49 4.93
N SER A 55 8.91 -8.43 5.85
CA SER A 55 8.00 -9.55 6.09
C SER A 55 6.64 -9.14 6.66
N ALA A 56 6.52 -7.97 7.28
CA ALA A 56 5.26 -7.43 7.80
C ALA A 56 4.34 -6.91 6.67
N TRP A 57 4.84 -6.83 5.45
CA TRP A 57 4.13 -6.34 4.26
C TRP A 57 3.77 -7.48 3.30
N GLN A 58 3.92 -8.73 3.71
CA GLN A 58 3.49 -9.87 2.92
C GLN A 58 1.98 -10.05 3.04
N ASP A 59 1.29 -9.90 1.92
CA ASP A 59 -0.12 -10.25 1.79
C ASP A 59 -0.29 -11.69 1.27
N TYR A 60 -1.46 -12.26 1.57
CA TYR A 60 -1.90 -13.57 1.11
C TYR A 60 -3.33 -13.40 0.58
N ASP A 61 -3.46 -13.38 -0.73
CA ASP A 61 -4.74 -13.19 -1.40
C ASP A 61 -5.49 -14.52 -1.58
N THR A 62 -4.78 -15.65 -1.51
CA THR A 62 -5.37 -16.99 -1.67
C THR A 62 -5.00 -17.98 -0.55
N PRO A 63 -5.87 -18.99 -0.30
CA PRO A 63 -5.54 -20.09 0.61
C PRO A 63 -4.23 -20.82 0.25
N GLU A 64 -3.93 -20.96 -1.06
CA GLU A 64 -2.72 -21.63 -1.54
C GLU A 64 -1.45 -20.84 -1.22
N GLU A 65 -1.51 -19.50 -1.24
CA GLU A 65 -0.41 -18.63 -0.81
C GLU A 65 -0.14 -18.80 0.68
N LEU A 66 -1.20 -18.84 1.49
CA LEU A 66 -1.08 -19.04 2.93
C LEU A 66 -0.49 -20.42 3.27
N ALA A 67 -0.95 -21.48 2.59
CA ALA A 67 -0.48 -22.85 2.80
C ALA A 67 1.02 -23.02 2.49
N ARG A 68 1.53 -22.36 1.44
CA ARG A 68 2.96 -22.35 1.07
C ARG A 68 3.85 -21.71 2.15
N ARG A 69 3.31 -20.79 2.96
CA ARG A 69 4.05 -20.18 4.07
C ARG A 69 4.13 -21.10 5.29
N ALA A 70 3.02 -21.76 5.63
CA ALA A 70 2.93 -22.65 6.79
C ALA A 70 3.91 -23.83 6.70
N THR A 71 4.10 -24.38 5.50
CA THR A 71 5.00 -25.51 5.24
C THR A 71 6.49 -25.15 5.34
N ARG A 72 6.89 -23.89 5.15
CA ARG A 72 8.30 -23.44 5.24
C ARG A 72 8.79 -23.21 6.67
N ARG A 73 7.93 -23.42 7.68
CA ARG A 73 8.26 -23.25 9.11
C ARG A 73 8.35 -24.57 9.88
N CYS A 74 8.11 -25.71 9.21
CA CYS A 74 8.24 -27.04 9.76
C CYS A 74 9.58 -27.67 9.40
#